data_AF-X8JGT2-F1
#
_entry.id   AF-X8JGT2-F1
#
_cell.length_a   1.000
_cell.length_b   1.000
_cell.length_c   1.000
_cell.angle_alpha   90.00
_cell.angle_beta   90.00
_cell.angle_gamma   90.00
#
_symmetry.space_group_name_H-M   'P 1'
#
loop_
_entity.id
_entity.type
_entity.pdbx_description
1 polymer ?
#
loop_
_entity_poly.entity_id
_entity_poly.type
_entity_poly.pdbx_seq_one_letter_code
_entity_poly.pdbx_strand_id
1 'polypeptide(L)'
;MERLPSYTAEVLPDYELSPTTSVASSSRPNSPLFPSRTSYHYRSERMELDLGPRKWGTRLPAYGKDGIVEGTVKVRTFKHVDRVVVSLIGKLSASHILNQVPTLSQSHTIANKSIELWSSGNPSSSNVPQGVDFPFSFTLEANGTRPMPASTSIQLTRAQANVAYILRVDMYRRGIHLHETLQTEILYIPRTTSHYCRPFIPESGNEKRPRITESEWHRADLRLERAKTSPKLIPTSQSELGSSRSDKDKTPPQLWLPQESRYPSGHSIPFMLSLPATLAQSSSKTESSIEVQLVRVTTVQTRAGVVQQVSIVSRGCIEPGSEHGPTTTMRGTIDTGKAEREFSWSFESIVSVSYEIRAILGTTTAGLVWKLTHDVELVTHEWHGEHAAHIPSLGSSAASRTGASIIHINF
;
A
#
# COMPACT_ATOMS: atom_id res chain seq x y z
N MET A 1 1.42 40.02 15.37
CA MET A 1 2.25 38.97 16.01
C MET A 1 1.31 37.92 16.54
N GLU A 2 0.92 36.96 15.70
CA GLU A 2 0.06 35.84 16.09
C GLU A 2 0.93 34.69 16.62
N ARG A 3 0.63 34.25 17.84
CA ARG A 3 1.29 33.12 18.51
C ARG A 3 0.84 31.82 17.83
N LEU A 4 1.80 31.08 17.28
CA LEU A 4 1.60 29.68 16.89
C LEU A 4 1.26 28.83 18.14
N PRO A 5 0.40 27.81 18.01
CA PRO A 5 0.11 26.90 19.12
C PRO A 5 1.31 25.99 19.39
N SER A 6 1.71 25.91 20.66
CA SER A 6 2.69 24.95 21.17
C SER A 6 2.08 23.55 21.12
N TYR A 7 2.62 22.67 20.28
CA TYR A 7 2.28 21.26 20.31
C TYR A 7 3.02 20.57 21.46
N THR A 8 2.27 20.15 22.46
CA THR A 8 2.69 19.20 23.49
C THR A 8 2.87 17.83 22.83
N ALA A 9 3.96 17.14 23.13
CA ALA A 9 4.18 15.77 22.67
C ALA A 9 3.13 14.86 23.31
N GLU A 10 2.08 14.49 22.56
CA GLU A 10 1.21 13.40 22.96
C GLU A 10 2.01 12.09 22.87
N VAL A 11 2.07 11.45 24.03
CA VAL A 11 2.78 10.23 24.34
C VAL A 11 2.20 9.10 23.49
N LEU A 12 3.01 8.57 22.56
CA LEU A 12 2.76 7.28 21.93
C LEU A 12 2.88 6.18 22.99
N PRO A 13 1.99 5.17 23.02
CA PRO A 13 2.04 4.11 24.02
C PRO A 13 3.33 3.29 23.91
N ASP A 14 3.88 2.97 25.08
CA ASP A 14 5.11 2.23 25.34
C ASP A 14 5.27 0.98 24.45
N TYR A 15 6.33 0.95 23.66
CA TYR A 15 6.92 -0.28 23.16
C TYR A 15 8.16 -0.59 23.99
N GLU A 16 8.05 -1.59 24.87
CA GLU A 16 9.17 -2.17 25.62
C GLU A 16 10.29 -2.60 24.65
N LEU A 17 11.44 -1.94 24.75
CA LEU A 17 12.69 -2.38 24.14
C LEU A 17 13.49 -3.14 25.19
N SER A 18 13.23 -4.44 25.33
CA SER A 18 14.10 -5.33 26.11
C SER A 18 15.39 -5.64 25.33
N PRO A 19 16.59 -5.46 25.92
CA PRO A 19 17.87 -5.66 25.25
C PRO A 19 18.27 -7.14 25.30
N THR A 20 18.37 -7.80 24.14
CA THR A 20 19.12 -9.06 24.06
C THR A 20 20.60 -8.73 23.88
N THR A 21 21.34 -8.84 24.98
CA THR A 21 22.80 -8.92 25.00
C THR A 21 23.25 -10.06 24.09
N SER A 22 24.10 -9.74 23.10
CA SER A 22 24.92 -10.74 22.44
C SER A 22 26.35 -10.23 22.32
N VAL A 23 27.24 -11.14 22.70
CA VAL A 23 28.65 -10.98 22.98
C VAL A 23 29.43 -10.72 21.70
N ALA A 24 30.40 -9.81 21.78
CA ALA A 24 31.31 -9.45 20.70
C ALA A 24 32.22 -10.62 20.28
N SER A 25 32.45 -10.79 18.97
CA SER A 25 33.78 -11.09 18.41
C SER A 25 33.86 -10.92 16.87
N SER A 26 34.88 -10.17 16.45
CA SER A 26 35.76 -10.40 15.27
C SER A 26 35.32 -10.01 13.83
N SER A 27 35.96 -8.93 13.38
CA SER A 27 36.60 -8.64 12.06
C SER A 27 35.83 -8.80 10.71
N ARG A 28 35.33 -7.66 10.19
CA ARG A 28 35.29 -7.34 8.74
C ARG A 28 35.03 -5.83 8.50
N PRO A 29 35.69 -5.18 7.51
CA PRO A 29 35.47 -3.76 7.22
C PRO A 29 34.31 -3.56 6.20
N ASN A 30 33.69 -2.39 6.27
CA ASN A 30 32.66 -1.83 5.38
C ASN A 30 31.21 -2.32 5.59
N SER A 31 30.65 -1.98 6.75
CA SER A 31 29.21 -1.72 6.88
C SER A 31 28.99 -0.21 7.02
N PRO A 32 27.97 0.39 6.39
CA PRO A 32 27.62 1.78 6.67
C PRO A 32 27.28 1.89 8.15
N LEU A 33 28.04 2.74 8.86
CA LEU A 33 27.81 3.06 10.27
C LEU A 33 26.33 3.41 10.46
N PHE A 34 25.68 2.74 11.41
CA PHE A 34 24.28 3.01 11.74
C PHE A 34 24.06 4.52 11.92
N PRO A 35 22.98 5.09 11.37
CA PRO A 35 22.72 6.51 11.53
C PRO A 35 22.65 6.86 13.02
N SER A 36 23.14 8.04 13.39
CA SER A 36 23.06 8.55 14.77
C SER A 36 21.60 8.50 15.26
N ARG A 37 21.34 8.40 16.57
CA ARG A 37 19.95 8.34 17.09
C ARG A 37 19.12 9.58 16.74
N THR A 38 19.77 10.69 16.38
CA THR A 38 19.14 12.00 16.20
C THR A 38 19.07 12.47 14.75
N SER A 39 19.95 11.99 13.86
CA SER A 39 19.99 12.39 12.44
C SER A 39 20.30 11.24 11.48
N TYR A 40 20.00 11.46 10.21
CA TYR A 40 20.31 10.55 9.12
C TYR A 40 21.66 10.93 8.50
N HIS A 41 22.73 10.46 9.13
CA HIS A 41 24.10 10.69 8.68
C HIS A 41 24.74 9.40 8.17
N TYR A 42 25.26 9.44 6.95
CA TYR A 42 25.93 8.33 6.28
C TYR A 42 27.33 8.76 5.86
N ARG A 43 28.31 7.88 5.99
CA ARG A 43 29.70 8.24 5.78
C ARG A 43 30.46 7.14 5.06
N SER A 44 31.33 7.56 4.15
CA SER A 44 32.37 6.75 3.51
C SER A 44 33.75 7.30 3.86
N GLU A 45 34.80 6.85 3.17
CA GLU A 45 36.16 7.33 3.41
C GLU A 45 36.28 8.83 3.09
N ARG A 46 35.66 9.26 1.99
CA ARG A 46 35.87 10.60 1.43
C ARG A 46 34.62 11.46 1.35
N MET A 47 33.45 10.87 1.58
CA MET A 47 32.17 11.57 1.54
C MET A 47 31.39 11.37 2.83
N GLU A 48 30.59 12.37 3.16
CA GLU A 48 29.54 12.29 4.14
C GLU A 48 28.24 12.79 3.51
N LEU A 49 27.13 12.14 3.83
CA LEU A 49 25.79 12.49 3.41
C LEU A 49 24.96 12.73 4.66
N ASP A 50 24.39 13.92 4.78
CA ASP A 50 23.48 14.30 5.85
C ASP A 50 22.09 14.60 5.27
N LEU A 51 21.07 13.86 5.71
CA LEU A 51 19.67 14.07 5.35
C LEU A 51 18.88 14.77 6.47
N GLY A 52 19.59 15.30 7.47
CA GLY A 52 19.02 16.05 8.56
C GLY A 52 18.44 15.18 9.70
N PRO A 53 17.66 15.80 10.59
CA PRO A 53 17.16 15.16 11.80
C PRO A 53 16.09 14.10 11.51
N ARG A 54 15.99 13.09 12.40
CA ARG A 54 14.95 12.07 12.31
C ARG A 54 13.59 12.60 12.77
N LYS A 55 12.79 13.11 11.83
CA LYS A 55 11.48 13.72 12.13
C LYS A 55 10.40 12.72 12.55
N TRP A 56 10.43 11.50 12.04
CA TRP A 56 9.27 10.58 12.06
C TRP A 56 9.46 9.30 12.87
N GLY A 57 10.54 9.19 13.66
CA GLY A 57 10.85 7.97 14.42
C GLY A 57 11.18 6.73 13.57
N THR A 58 11.17 6.85 12.24
CA THR A 58 11.54 5.78 11.31
C THR A 58 13.05 5.51 11.36
N ARG A 59 13.45 4.30 10.94
CA ARG A 59 14.87 3.94 10.83
C ARG A 59 15.53 4.50 9.58
N LEU A 60 14.72 4.78 8.57
CA LEU A 60 15.12 5.38 7.29
C LEU A 60 14.40 6.73 7.11
N PRO A 61 14.99 7.70 6.40
CA PRO A 61 14.32 8.93 6.03
C PRO A 61 12.99 8.62 5.33
N ALA A 62 11.91 9.24 5.77
CA ALA A 62 10.56 8.99 5.26
C ALA A 62 9.91 10.27 4.75
N TYR A 63 9.30 10.17 3.58
CA TYR A 63 8.71 11.28 2.84
C TYR A 63 7.31 10.91 2.35
N GLY A 64 6.40 11.88 2.41
CA GLY A 64 5.04 11.75 1.89
C GLY A 64 4.94 12.08 0.40
N LYS A 65 3.70 12.27 -0.06
CA LYS A 65 3.42 12.67 -1.45
C LYS A 65 3.99 14.07 -1.71
N ASP A 66 4.63 14.25 -2.86
CA ASP A 66 5.28 15.51 -3.25
C ASP A 66 6.31 16.00 -2.21
N GLY A 67 6.84 15.07 -1.40
CA GLY A 67 7.84 15.35 -0.39
C GLY A 67 9.17 15.73 -1.03
N ILE A 68 9.91 16.63 -0.38
CA ILE A 68 11.21 17.10 -0.84
C ILE A 68 12.31 16.34 -0.08
N VAL A 69 13.17 15.64 -0.82
CA VAL A 69 14.36 14.97 -0.31
C VAL A 69 15.51 15.96 -0.37
N GLU A 70 15.81 16.54 0.78
CA GLU A 70 16.88 17.52 0.93
C GLU A 70 18.02 16.96 1.78
N GLY A 71 19.23 17.40 1.48
CA GLY A 71 20.40 17.04 2.27
C GLY A 71 21.65 17.73 1.78
N THR A 72 22.75 17.36 2.42
CA THR A 72 24.07 17.93 2.18
C THR A 72 25.07 16.81 1.96
N VAL A 73 25.88 16.93 0.92
CA VAL A 73 27.04 16.07 0.71
C VAL A 73 28.29 16.85 1.09
N LYS A 74 29.10 16.31 2.01
CA LYS A 74 30.39 16.87 2.37
C LYS A 74 31.51 16.04 1.77
N VAL A 75 32.38 16.69 1.01
CA VAL A 75 33.55 16.04 0.42
C VAL A 75 34.79 16.39 1.23
N ARG A 76 35.44 15.35 1.78
CA ARG A 76 36.63 15.47 2.64
C ARG A 76 37.88 15.75 1.82
N THR A 77 37.97 15.20 0.62
CA THR A 77 39.13 15.34 -0.27
C THR A 77 38.73 15.31 -1.74
N PHE A 78 39.21 16.30 -2.50
CA PHE A 78 39.00 16.40 -3.95
C PHE A 78 40.15 15.81 -4.77
N LYS A 79 41.09 15.09 -4.13
CA LYS A 79 42.26 14.51 -4.83
C LYS A 79 41.81 13.56 -5.94
N HIS A 80 42.07 13.98 -7.19
CA HIS A 80 41.73 13.27 -8.41
C HIS A 80 40.22 13.05 -8.64
N VAL A 81 39.37 13.86 -8.01
CA VAL A 81 37.93 13.80 -8.26
C VAL A 81 37.66 14.49 -9.59
N ASP A 82 36.90 13.81 -10.45
CA ASP A 82 36.44 14.33 -11.74
C ASP A 82 35.12 15.07 -11.58
N ARG A 83 34.14 14.41 -10.93
CA ARG A 83 32.81 14.95 -10.63
C ARG A 83 32.16 14.23 -9.45
N VAL A 84 31.22 14.90 -8.80
CA VAL A 84 30.38 14.38 -7.71
C VAL A 84 28.92 14.53 -8.12
N VAL A 85 28.19 13.41 -8.17
CA VAL A 85 26.80 13.36 -8.62
C VAL A 85 25.95 12.72 -7.54
N VAL A 86 24.81 13.33 -7.21
CA VAL A 86 23.77 12.72 -6.37
C VAL A 86 22.63 12.28 -7.27
N SER A 87 22.14 11.08 -7.05
CA SER A 87 21.04 10.49 -7.80
C SER A 87 19.97 9.92 -6.88
N LEU A 88 18.71 10.22 -7.18
CA LEU A 88 17.53 9.58 -6.62
C LEU A 88 17.02 8.51 -7.59
N ILE A 89 17.07 7.26 -7.17
CA ILE A 89 16.77 6.09 -7.99
C ILE A 89 15.64 5.29 -7.34
N GLY A 90 14.46 5.28 -7.97
CA GLY A 90 13.36 4.39 -7.63
C GLY A 90 13.42 3.11 -8.46
N LYS A 91 13.39 1.94 -7.80
CA LYS A 91 13.39 0.63 -8.47
C LYS A 91 12.25 -0.24 -7.95
N LEU A 92 11.57 -0.90 -8.89
CA LEU A 92 10.69 -2.03 -8.64
C LEU A 92 11.41 -3.30 -9.09
N SER A 93 11.64 -4.23 -8.17
CA SER A 93 12.18 -5.55 -8.48
C SER A 93 11.11 -6.60 -8.23
N ALA A 94 10.74 -7.37 -9.25
CA ALA A 94 9.80 -8.48 -9.16
C ALA A 94 10.48 -9.79 -9.57
N SER A 95 10.20 -10.88 -8.86
CA SER A 95 10.81 -12.19 -9.15
C SER A 95 9.86 -13.33 -8.83
N HIS A 96 10.01 -14.43 -9.55
CA HIS A 96 9.27 -15.67 -9.30
C HIS A 96 10.01 -16.50 -8.26
N ILE A 97 9.31 -17.07 -7.28
CA ILE A 97 9.92 -17.88 -6.23
C ILE A 97 9.79 -19.36 -6.59
N LEU A 98 10.92 -20.05 -6.71
CA LEU A 98 10.99 -21.50 -6.86
C LEU A 98 11.83 -22.06 -5.72
N ASN A 99 11.27 -23.00 -4.94
CA ASN A 99 11.95 -23.59 -3.78
C ASN A 99 12.54 -22.55 -2.81
N GLN A 100 11.78 -21.48 -2.53
CA GLN A 100 12.19 -20.34 -1.68
C GLN A 100 13.34 -19.49 -2.25
N VAL A 101 13.80 -19.76 -3.47
CA VAL A 101 14.85 -18.98 -4.14
C VAL A 101 14.20 -18.05 -5.18
N PRO A 102 14.53 -16.75 -5.16
CA PRO A 102 14.15 -15.83 -6.22
C PRO A 102 14.78 -16.23 -7.55
N THR A 103 13.93 -16.47 -8.54
CA THR A 103 14.28 -16.84 -9.92
C THR A 103 13.60 -15.89 -10.88
N LEU A 104 14.11 -15.80 -12.12
CA LEU A 104 13.45 -15.05 -13.20
C LEU A 104 13.13 -13.59 -12.83
N SER A 105 14.07 -12.94 -12.15
CA SER A 105 13.95 -11.56 -11.68
C SER A 105 13.85 -10.57 -12.84
N GLN A 106 13.04 -9.54 -12.66
CA GLN A 106 12.96 -8.35 -13.50
C GLN A 106 13.06 -7.11 -12.62
N SER A 107 13.67 -6.06 -13.15
CA SER A 107 13.80 -4.77 -12.46
C SER A 107 13.31 -3.67 -13.40
N HIS A 108 12.57 -2.73 -12.83
CA HIS A 108 11.96 -1.60 -13.52
C HIS A 108 12.33 -0.31 -12.79
N THR A 109 12.72 0.70 -13.56
CA THR A 109 13.07 2.01 -13.02
C THR A 109 11.80 2.85 -12.90
N ILE A 110 11.46 3.22 -11.66
CA ILE A 110 10.33 4.11 -11.35
C ILE A 110 10.76 5.57 -11.52
N ALA A 111 11.92 5.90 -10.98
CA ALA A 111 12.48 7.26 -11.00
C ALA A 111 13.99 7.18 -11.14
N ASN A 112 14.57 8.11 -11.90
CA ASN A 112 16.01 8.29 -11.99
C ASN A 112 16.27 9.78 -12.21
N LYS A 113 16.53 10.50 -11.12
CA LYS A 113 16.85 11.93 -11.13
C LYS A 113 18.28 12.09 -10.64
N SER A 114 19.08 12.95 -11.26
CA SER A 114 20.47 13.19 -10.86
C SER A 114 20.83 14.66 -10.90
N ILE A 115 21.63 15.10 -9.93
CA ILE A 115 22.18 16.46 -9.83
C ILE A 115 23.70 16.34 -9.72
N GLU A 116 24.41 17.03 -10.60
CA GLU A 116 25.86 17.19 -10.47
C GLU A 116 26.16 18.30 -9.46
N LEU A 117 26.79 17.95 -8.34
CA LEU A 117 27.12 18.90 -7.28
C LEU A 117 28.44 19.61 -7.53
N TRP A 118 29.38 18.91 -8.18
CA TRP A 118 30.71 19.43 -8.45
C TRP A 118 31.31 18.73 -9.66
N SER A 119 32.06 19.46 -10.47
CA SER A 119 32.86 18.93 -11.57
C SER A 119 34.15 19.71 -11.72
N SER A 120 35.24 19.02 -11.99
CA SER A 120 36.57 19.60 -12.20
C SER A 120 36.70 20.39 -13.51
N GLY A 121 35.75 20.22 -14.45
CA GLY A 121 35.69 20.98 -15.70
C GLY A 121 35.03 22.35 -15.57
N ASN A 122 34.36 22.64 -14.45
CA ASN A 122 33.68 23.91 -14.24
C ASN A 122 34.65 24.99 -13.70
N PRO A 123 34.71 26.20 -14.28
CA PRO A 123 35.61 27.24 -13.80
C PRO A 123 35.20 27.79 -12.43
N SER A 124 33.92 27.66 -12.04
CA SER A 124 33.40 28.08 -10.74
C SER A 124 33.76 27.15 -9.57
N SER A 125 34.25 25.93 -9.87
CA SER A 125 34.50 24.88 -8.88
C SER A 125 35.99 24.66 -8.57
N SER A 126 36.89 25.44 -9.19
CA SER A 126 38.35 25.29 -9.05
C SER A 126 38.92 25.73 -7.69
N ASN A 127 38.15 26.50 -6.91
CA ASN A 127 38.61 27.11 -5.65
C ASN A 127 37.79 26.67 -4.42
N VAL A 128 37.17 25.49 -4.44
CA VAL A 128 36.33 25.02 -3.32
C VAL A 128 37.22 24.56 -2.15
N PRO A 129 37.10 25.15 -0.95
CA PRO A 129 37.80 24.67 0.25
C PRO A 129 37.50 23.20 0.56
N GLN A 130 38.46 22.49 1.17
CA GLN A 130 38.18 21.16 1.71
C GLN A 130 37.10 21.23 2.78
N GLY A 131 36.16 20.28 2.75
CA GLY A 131 35.07 20.21 3.72
C GLY A 131 33.90 21.16 3.44
N VAL A 132 33.76 21.64 2.20
CA VAL A 132 32.53 22.33 1.77
C VAL A 132 31.37 21.34 1.66
N ASP A 133 30.23 21.85 2.10
CA ASP A 133 28.94 21.22 2.13
C ASP A 133 28.19 21.58 0.83
N PHE A 134 27.79 20.56 0.08
CA PHE A 134 27.05 20.69 -1.18
C PHE A 134 25.58 20.34 -0.94
N PRO A 135 24.67 21.33 -0.91
CA PRO A 135 23.25 21.05 -0.74
C PRO A 135 22.66 20.45 -2.02
N PHE A 136 21.67 19.60 -1.86
CA PHE A 136 20.85 19.09 -2.96
C PHE A 136 19.39 18.97 -2.52
N SER A 137 18.49 18.94 -3.50
CA SER A 137 17.06 18.79 -3.29
C SER A 137 16.42 18.03 -4.45
N PHE A 138 15.60 17.01 -4.15
CA PHE A 138 14.77 16.30 -5.11
C PHE A 138 13.32 16.30 -4.68
N THR A 139 12.40 16.68 -5.56
CA THR A 139 10.97 16.47 -5.32
C THR A 139 10.53 15.06 -5.72
N LEU A 140 9.81 14.37 -4.83
CA LEU A 140 9.20 13.06 -5.06
C LEU A 140 7.89 13.19 -5.85
N GLU A 141 8.05 13.62 -7.09
CA GLU A 141 6.95 13.82 -8.03
C GLU A 141 6.82 12.65 -8.99
N ALA A 142 5.57 12.34 -9.33
CA ALA A 142 5.20 11.54 -10.49
C ALA A 142 5.88 12.08 -11.76
N ASN A 143 6.64 11.23 -12.47
CA ASN A 143 7.05 11.57 -13.83
C ASN A 143 5.82 11.44 -14.75
N GLY A 144 5.16 12.57 -15.05
CA GLY A 144 3.97 12.62 -15.91
C GLY A 144 2.67 12.30 -15.17
N THR A 145 1.75 11.58 -15.81
CA THR A 145 0.40 11.27 -15.27
C THR A 145 0.38 10.13 -14.24
N ARG A 146 1.52 9.50 -13.95
CA ARG A 146 1.58 8.24 -13.18
C ARG A 146 2.13 8.45 -11.77
N PRO A 147 1.37 8.13 -10.71
CA PRO A 147 1.84 8.28 -9.34
C PRO A 147 3.02 7.35 -9.06
N MET A 148 3.98 7.82 -8.27
CA MET A 148 5.04 6.98 -7.73
C MET A 148 4.41 5.95 -6.76
N PRO A 149 4.76 4.66 -6.84
CA PRO A 149 4.28 3.65 -5.89
C PRO A 149 4.97 3.81 -4.53
N ALA A 150 4.27 3.52 -3.44
CA ALA A 150 4.88 3.54 -2.11
C ALA A 150 6.03 2.53 -1.99
N SER A 151 7.03 2.83 -1.15
CA SER A 151 8.01 1.84 -0.70
C SER A 151 7.29 0.65 -0.11
N THR A 152 7.53 -0.55 -0.62
CA THR A 152 6.79 -1.75 -0.21
C THR A 152 7.59 -3.02 -0.43
N SER A 153 7.25 -4.06 0.30
CA SER A 153 7.74 -5.42 0.08
C SER A 153 6.56 -6.37 0.10
N ILE A 154 6.36 -7.08 -1.01
CA ILE A 154 5.27 -8.02 -1.22
C ILE A 154 5.88 -9.40 -1.36
N GLN A 155 5.42 -10.33 -0.52
CA GLN A 155 5.77 -11.74 -0.59
C GLN A 155 4.49 -12.53 -0.87
N LEU A 156 4.42 -13.16 -2.04
CA LEU A 156 3.37 -14.10 -2.43
C LEU A 156 3.92 -15.53 -2.42
N THR A 157 3.03 -16.52 -2.53
CA THR A 157 3.44 -17.94 -2.52
C THR A 157 4.46 -18.32 -3.61
N ARG A 158 4.40 -17.68 -4.78
CA ARG A 158 5.27 -17.96 -5.94
C ARG A 158 5.91 -16.72 -6.55
N ALA A 159 5.77 -15.57 -5.91
CA ALA A 159 6.33 -14.33 -6.41
C ALA A 159 6.70 -13.40 -5.25
N GLN A 160 7.64 -12.51 -5.49
CA GLN A 160 7.91 -11.39 -4.60
C GLN A 160 8.12 -10.13 -5.43
N ALA A 161 7.78 -8.99 -4.84
CA ALA A 161 8.05 -7.68 -5.40
C ALA A 161 8.55 -6.72 -4.32
N ASN A 162 9.52 -5.87 -4.66
CA ASN A 162 10.06 -4.85 -3.77
C ASN A 162 10.13 -3.52 -4.51
N VAL A 163 9.51 -2.50 -3.93
CA VAL A 163 9.65 -1.10 -4.34
C VAL A 163 10.58 -0.41 -3.35
N ALA A 164 11.69 0.13 -3.85
CA ALA A 164 12.70 0.82 -3.06
C ALA A 164 13.14 2.11 -3.74
N TYR A 165 13.42 3.13 -2.94
CA TYR A 165 13.98 4.40 -3.39
C TYR A 165 15.35 4.59 -2.75
N ILE A 166 16.36 4.76 -3.59
CA ILE A 166 17.76 4.85 -3.19
C ILE A 166 18.26 6.25 -3.50
N LEU A 167 18.87 6.88 -2.52
CA LEU A 167 19.71 8.05 -2.73
C LEU A 167 21.16 7.58 -2.84
N ARG A 168 21.80 7.91 -3.96
CA ARG A 168 23.14 7.47 -4.32
C ARG A 168 24.02 8.68 -4.59
N VAL A 169 25.18 8.75 -3.95
CA VAL A 169 26.22 9.75 -4.17
C VAL A 169 27.41 9.06 -4.83
N ASP A 170 27.74 9.45 -6.05
CA ASP A 170 28.86 8.93 -6.82
C ASP A 170 29.97 9.97 -6.92
N MET A 171 31.17 9.60 -6.48
CA MET A 171 32.41 10.35 -6.68
C MET A 171 33.22 9.67 -7.78
N TYR A 172 33.16 10.26 -8.97
CA TYR A 172 33.94 9.83 -10.12
C TYR A 172 35.36 10.36 -9.99
N ARG A 173 36.34 9.51 -10.28
CA ARG A 173 37.76 9.85 -10.14
C ARG A 173 38.52 9.62 -11.44
N ARG A 174 39.53 10.46 -11.67
CA ARG A 174 40.42 10.38 -12.84
C ARG A 174 41.56 9.39 -12.61
N GLY A 175 42.03 8.77 -13.69
CA GLY A 175 43.17 7.85 -13.68
C GLY A 175 42.80 6.44 -13.21
N ILE A 176 43.75 5.75 -12.57
CA ILE A 176 43.60 4.37 -12.06
C ILE A 176 42.86 4.28 -10.71
N HIS A 177 42.17 5.35 -10.33
CA HIS A 177 41.56 5.49 -9.02
C HIS A 177 40.12 4.98 -9.01
N LEU A 178 39.79 4.10 -8.08
CA LEU A 178 38.44 3.55 -7.93
C LEU A 178 37.43 4.66 -7.61
N HIS A 179 36.29 4.60 -8.30
CA HIS A 179 35.13 5.43 -8.01
C HIS A 179 34.54 5.01 -6.65
N GLU A 180 34.05 6.01 -5.92
CA GLU A 180 33.48 5.79 -4.59
C GLU A 180 31.98 6.07 -4.66
N THR A 181 31.17 5.16 -4.13
CA THR A 181 29.72 5.27 -4.08
C THR A 181 29.26 5.18 -2.64
N LEU A 182 28.50 6.18 -2.19
CA LEU A 182 27.78 6.17 -0.92
C LEU A 182 26.28 6.09 -1.24
N GLN A 183 25.57 5.13 -0.65
CA GLN A 183 24.16 4.90 -0.95
C GLN A 183 23.35 4.65 0.32
N THR A 184 22.11 5.14 0.32
CA THR A 184 21.15 4.90 1.39
C THR A 184 19.74 4.75 0.82
N GLU A 185 18.88 4.02 1.53
CA GLU A 185 17.47 3.91 1.20
C GLU A 185 16.67 5.05 1.85
N ILE A 186 15.67 5.55 1.12
CA ILE A 186 14.61 6.41 1.64
C ILE A 186 13.25 5.74 1.47
N LEU A 187 12.31 6.10 2.32
CA LEU A 187 10.93 5.62 2.29
C LEU A 187 10.03 6.67 1.65
N TYR A 188 9.38 6.29 0.57
CA TYR A 188 8.26 7.06 0.02
C TYR A 188 6.97 6.42 0.50
N ILE A 189 6.25 7.11 1.39
CA ILE A 189 5.04 6.59 2.03
C ILE A 189 3.91 7.62 1.85
N PRO A 190 3.35 7.72 0.64
CA PRO A 190 2.41 8.77 0.29
C PRO A 190 1.13 8.67 1.11
N ARG A 191 0.60 9.83 1.52
CA ARG A 191 -0.78 9.91 2.01
C ARG A 191 -1.72 10.00 0.82
N THR A 192 -2.66 9.08 0.77
CA THR A 192 -3.80 9.13 -0.15
C THR A 192 -5.04 9.42 0.67
N THR A 193 -5.93 10.22 0.11
CA THR A 193 -7.08 10.77 0.82
C THR A 193 -8.36 10.62 0.03
N SER A 194 -9.46 10.46 0.75
CA SER A 194 -10.82 10.45 0.19
C SER A 194 -11.68 11.45 0.94
N HIS A 195 -12.59 12.09 0.22
CA HIS A 195 -13.68 12.88 0.80
C HIS A 195 -14.79 11.94 1.24
N TYR A 196 -14.46 10.94 2.07
CA TYR A 196 -15.41 9.92 2.45
C TYR A 196 -16.50 10.54 3.33
N CYS A 197 -17.66 10.79 2.73
CA CYS A 197 -18.85 11.16 3.48
C CYS A 197 -19.53 9.88 3.96
N ARG A 198 -19.56 9.67 5.29
CA ARG A 198 -20.32 8.57 5.88
C ARG A 198 -21.79 8.75 5.50
N PRO A 199 -22.39 7.83 4.73
CA PRO A 199 -23.79 7.98 4.37
C PRO A 199 -24.64 7.84 5.63
N PHE A 200 -25.79 8.50 5.62
CA PHE A 200 -26.76 8.34 6.67
C PHE A 200 -27.30 6.90 6.66
N ILE A 201 -27.30 6.25 7.83
CA ILE A 201 -27.89 4.92 8.03
C ILE A 201 -29.22 5.14 8.74
N PRO A 202 -30.38 4.90 8.10
CA PRO A 202 -31.66 5.03 8.77
C PRO A 202 -31.74 4.03 9.93
N GLU A 203 -32.00 4.53 11.14
CA GLU A 203 -32.33 3.69 12.30
C GLU A 203 -33.79 3.23 12.20
N SER A 204 -34.07 1.96 12.52
CA SER A 204 -35.44 1.43 12.49
C SER A 204 -36.30 2.16 13.52
N GLY A 205 -37.42 2.75 13.07
CA GLY A 205 -38.41 3.44 13.92
C GLY A 205 -38.40 4.97 13.83
N ASN A 206 -37.53 5.57 13.02
CA ASN A 206 -37.46 7.03 12.86
C ASN A 206 -38.07 7.50 11.53
N GLU A 207 -39.41 7.58 11.47
CA GLU A 207 -40.19 7.89 10.25
C GLU A 207 -40.01 9.32 9.69
N LYS A 208 -39.30 10.21 10.39
CA LYS A 208 -39.27 11.66 10.08
C LYS A 208 -38.15 12.12 9.13
N ARG A 209 -37.40 11.23 8.46
CA ARG A 209 -36.20 11.64 7.68
C ARG A 209 -36.06 10.96 6.31
N PRO A 210 -35.22 11.51 5.41
CA PRO A 210 -35.29 11.25 3.97
C PRO A 210 -35.15 9.78 3.61
N ARG A 211 -35.92 9.35 2.61
CA ARG A 211 -35.78 8.04 1.98
C ARG A 211 -34.34 7.87 1.48
N ILE A 212 -33.78 6.68 1.63
CA ILE A 212 -32.49 6.31 1.03
C ILE A 212 -32.51 6.71 -0.44
N THR A 213 -31.66 7.66 -0.81
CA THR A 213 -31.58 8.17 -2.18
C THR A 213 -30.58 7.34 -2.98
N GLU A 214 -30.85 7.15 -4.27
CA GLU A 214 -29.91 6.47 -5.19
C GLU A 214 -28.63 7.29 -5.44
N SER A 215 -28.62 8.57 -5.02
CA SER A 215 -27.42 9.41 -5.05
C SER A 215 -26.42 9.11 -3.94
N GLU A 216 -26.85 8.51 -2.82
CA GLU A 216 -25.99 8.21 -1.67
C GLU A 216 -25.56 6.74 -1.61
N TRP A 217 -26.34 5.86 -2.24
CA TRP A 217 -26.16 4.42 -2.17
C TRP A 217 -26.13 3.77 -3.55
N HIS A 218 -25.07 3.02 -3.80
CA HIS A 218 -24.94 2.14 -4.95
C HIS A 218 -25.62 0.80 -4.65
N ARG A 219 -26.49 0.32 -5.56
CA ARG A 219 -27.13 -0.99 -5.46
C ARG A 219 -26.55 -1.94 -6.51
N ALA A 220 -26.21 -3.15 -6.08
CA ALA A 220 -25.67 -4.19 -6.95
C ALA A 220 -26.38 -5.52 -6.70
N ASP A 221 -26.89 -6.12 -7.78
CA ASP A 221 -27.55 -7.41 -7.74
C ASP A 221 -26.54 -8.54 -7.55
N LEU A 222 -26.81 -9.44 -6.60
CA LEU A 222 -26.07 -10.69 -6.48
C LEU A 222 -26.43 -11.60 -7.65
N ARG A 223 -25.44 -12.37 -8.12
CA ARG A 223 -25.61 -13.35 -9.19
C ARG A 223 -25.66 -14.75 -8.62
N LEU A 224 -26.57 -15.57 -9.12
CA LEU A 224 -26.70 -16.97 -8.71
C LEU A 224 -25.62 -17.82 -9.39
N GLU A 225 -24.80 -18.50 -8.60
CA GLU A 225 -23.75 -19.40 -9.07
C GLU A 225 -23.86 -20.79 -8.46
N ARG A 226 -23.36 -21.82 -9.16
CA ARG A 226 -23.11 -23.14 -8.55
C ARG A 226 -21.85 -23.07 -7.70
N ALA A 227 -21.91 -23.57 -6.46
CA ALA A 227 -20.76 -23.74 -5.61
C ALA A 227 -19.74 -24.63 -6.34
N LYS A 228 -18.52 -24.12 -6.53
CA LYS A 228 -17.40 -24.89 -7.06
C LYS A 228 -16.97 -25.89 -5.98
N THR A 229 -17.58 -27.07 -5.95
CA THR A 229 -16.97 -28.24 -5.30
C THR A 229 -15.70 -28.61 -6.07
N SER A 230 -14.65 -28.99 -5.34
CA SER A 230 -13.34 -29.34 -5.89
C SER A 230 -13.42 -30.42 -6.98
N PRO A 231 -12.53 -30.41 -8.00
CA PRO A 231 -12.62 -31.36 -9.09
C PRO A 231 -12.11 -32.72 -8.64
N LYS A 232 -13.01 -33.70 -8.51
CA LYS A 232 -12.66 -35.12 -8.59
C LYS A 232 -12.84 -35.55 -10.05
N LEU A 233 -11.78 -36.15 -10.59
CA LEU A 233 -11.59 -36.60 -11.97
C LEU A 233 -12.79 -37.39 -12.52
N ILE A 234 -13.31 -36.97 -13.68
CA ILE A 234 -13.49 -37.72 -14.95
C ILE A 234 -14.43 -36.89 -15.87
N PRO A 235 -14.13 -36.71 -17.17
CA PRO A 235 -14.94 -35.91 -18.08
C PRO A 235 -15.96 -36.79 -18.82
N THR A 236 -17.24 -36.42 -18.86
CA THR A 236 -18.07 -36.74 -20.03
C THR A 236 -19.30 -35.84 -20.14
N SER A 237 -19.57 -35.48 -21.40
CA SER A 237 -20.84 -35.08 -22.01
C SER A 237 -21.47 -33.74 -21.62
N GLN A 238 -21.41 -32.85 -22.61
CA GLN A 238 -22.46 -31.92 -23.01
C GLN A 238 -23.84 -32.30 -22.45
N SER A 239 -24.48 -31.35 -21.79
CA SER A 239 -25.93 -31.28 -21.79
C SER A 239 -26.32 -29.82 -21.79
N GLU A 240 -26.95 -29.43 -22.90
CA GLU A 240 -27.62 -28.17 -23.11
C GLU A 240 -28.51 -27.87 -21.92
N LEU A 241 -28.38 -26.66 -21.37
CA LEU A 241 -29.27 -26.18 -20.32
C LEU A 241 -30.63 -25.94 -20.96
N GLY A 242 -31.46 -26.98 -20.95
CA GLY A 242 -32.88 -26.91 -21.21
C GLY A 242 -33.49 -25.83 -20.33
N SER A 243 -33.97 -24.78 -21.01
CA SER A 243 -34.91 -23.79 -20.51
C SER A 243 -36.12 -24.50 -19.89
N SER A 244 -36.08 -24.74 -18.58
CA SER A 244 -37.30 -25.04 -17.82
C SER A 244 -37.95 -23.73 -17.41
N ARG A 245 -39.02 -23.42 -18.14
CA ARG A 245 -40.03 -22.40 -17.85
C ARG A 245 -40.40 -22.39 -16.35
N SER A 246 -40.16 -21.25 -15.71
CA SER A 246 -40.93 -20.61 -14.62
C SER A 246 -40.04 -20.02 -13.51
N ASP A 247 -39.18 -19.05 -13.86
CA ASP A 247 -38.44 -18.24 -12.88
C ASP A 247 -38.49 -16.75 -13.26
N LYS A 248 -39.66 -16.28 -13.68
CA LYS A 248 -39.84 -14.93 -14.23
C LYS A 248 -40.03 -13.80 -13.20
N ASP A 249 -40.15 -14.09 -11.91
CA ASP A 249 -40.52 -13.07 -10.90
C ASP A 249 -39.73 -13.13 -9.57
N LYS A 250 -38.49 -13.64 -9.56
CA LYS A 250 -37.65 -13.56 -8.36
C LYS A 250 -36.66 -12.41 -8.48
N THR A 251 -36.95 -11.31 -7.78
CA THR A 251 -35.98 -10.23 -7.56
C THR A 251 -34.71 -10.81 -6.94
N PRO A 252 -33.52 -10.56 -7.50
CA PRO A 252 -32.28 -11.04 -6.91
C PRO A 252 -32.01 -10.34 -5.57
N PRO A 253 -31.31 -10.98 -4.63
CA PRO A 253 -30.72 -10.29 -3.49
C PRO A 253 -29.83 -9.13 -3.96
N GLN A 254 -29.80 -8.03 -3.22
CA GLN A 254 -29.00 -6.85 -3.59
C GLN A 254 -28.10 -6.43 -2.43
N LEU A 255 -26.84 -6.10 -2.74
CA LEU A 255 -25.93 -5.43 -1.81
C LEU A 255 -25.94 -3.94 -2.09
N TRP A 256 -26.08 -3.15 -1.03
CA TRP A 256 -26.08 -1.71 -1.09
C TRP A 256 -24.84 -1.19 -0.36
N LEU A 257 -24.06 -0.35 -1.05
CA LEU A 257 -22.83 0.25 -0.56
C LEU A 257 -22.89 1.78 -0.71
N PRO A 258 -22.09 2.55 0.06
CA PRO A 258 -21.98 3.98 -0.16
C PRO A 258 -21.57 4.26 -1.61
N GLN A 259 -22.19 5.27 -2.23
CA GLN A 259 -22.03 5.58 -3.65
C GLN A 259 -20.56 5.77 -4.04
N GLU A 260 -19.80 6.49 -3.21
CA GLU A 260 -18.37 6.60 -3.37
C GLU A 260 -17.70 5.29 -2.98
N SER A 261 -17.23 4.53 -3.96
CA SER A 261 -16.48 3.27 -3.75
C SER A 261 -15.03 3.54 -3.31
N ARG A 262 -14.79 4.61 -2.54
CA ARG A 262 -13.48 5.05 -2.10
C ARG A 262 -13.48 5.30 -0.59
N TYR A 263 -12.69 4.53 0.15
CA TYR A 263 -12.78 4.47 1.61
C TYR A 263 -11.44 4.63 2.31
N PRO A 264 -11.36 5.39 3.41
CA PRO A 264 -10.14 5.52 4.18
C PRO A 264 -9.88 4.27 5.04
N SER A 265 -8.63 3.85 5.12
CA SER A 265 -8.16 2.76 5.97
C SER A 265 -8.47 3.03 7.45
N GLY A 266 -8.78 1.99 8.22
CA GLY A 266 -9.12 2.12 9.65
C GLY A 266 -10.54 2.57 9.94
N HIS A 267 -11.39 2.70 8.92
CA HIS A 267 -12.80 3.05 9.04
C HIS A 267 -13.71 1.88 8.72
N SER A 268 -14.94 1.92 9.22
CA SER A 268 -15.98 0.95 8.88
C SER A 268 -16.84 1.48 7.73
N ILE A 269 -17.08 0.63 6.73
CA ILE A 269 -17.97 0.88 5.60
C ILE A 269 -19.34 0.29 5.96
N PRO A 270 -20.41 1.09 6.01
CA PRO A 270 -21.74 0.55 6.22
C PRO A 270 -22.24 -0.12 4.93
N PHE A 271 -22.97 -1.20 5.05
CA PHE A 271 -23.64 -1.86 3.94
C PHE A 271 -25.05 -2.28 4.32
N MET A 272 -25.90 -2.46 3.31
CA MET A 272 -27.21 -3.10 3.48
C MET A 272 -27.34 -4.27 2.53
N LEU A 273 -28.04 -5.31 2.97
CA LEU A 273 -28.37 -6.47 2.16
C LEU A 273 -29.89 -6.58 2.06
N SER A 274 -30.41 -6.45 0.86
CA SER A 274 -31.83 -6.59 0.55
C SER A 274 -32.10 -8.02 0.11
N LEU A 275 -32.90 -8.74 0.89
CA LEU A 275 -33.25 -10.14 0.66
C LEU A 275 -34.74 -10.28 0.32
N PRO A 276 -35.10 -10.96 -0.77
CA PRO A 276 -36.49 -11.37 -1.02
C PRO A 276 -37.03 -12.20 0.14
N ALA A 277 -38.32 -12.03 0.49
CA ALA A 277 -38.95 -12.77 1.60
C ALA A 277 -38.77 -14.29 1.51
N THR A 278 -38.70 -14.85 0.30
CA THR A 278 -38.45 -16.29 0.07
C THR A 278 -37.09 -16.76 0.58
N LEU A 279 -36.08 -15.89 0.60
CA LEU A 279 -34.73 -16.19 1.11
C LEU A 279 -34.56 -15.78 2.58
N ALA A 280 -35.28 -14.75 3.03
CA ALA A 280 -35.26 -14.30 4.42
C ALA A 280 -35.95 -15.29 5.38
N GLN A 281 -36.97 -16.03 4.92
CA GLN A 281 -37.64 -17.05 5.74
C GLN A 281 -36.83 -18.35 5.89
N SER A 282 -35.93 -18.67 4.94
CA SER A 282 -35.05 -19.84 5.07
C SER A 282 -33.88 -19.59 6.02
N SER A 283 -33.45 -18.34 6.21
CA SER A 283 -32.32 -18.00 7.09
C SER A 283 -32.63 -18.15 8.58
N SER A 284 -33.89 -18.18 8.99
CA SER A 284 -34.29 -18.26 10.42
C SER A 284 -34.35 -19.68 10.98
N LYS A 285 -34.32 -20.72 10.14
CA LYS A 285 -34.46 -22.12 10.60
C LYS A 285 -33.43 -23.10 10.03
N THR A 286 -32.63 -22.72 9.03
CA THR A 286 -31.61 -23.60 8.45
C THR A 286 -30.46 -22.77 7.85
N GLU A 287 -29.29 -22.84 8.48
CA GLU A 287 -27.91 -22.53 8.04
C GLU A 287 -27.72 -21.75 6.71
N SER A 288 -28.43 -20.64 6.50
CA SER A 288 -28.14 -19.74 5.38
C SER A 288 -26.95 -18.88 5.80
N SER A 289 -25.75 -19.24 5.36
CA SER A 289 -24.55 -18.46 5.66
C SER A 289 -24.54 -17.19 4.83
N ILE A 290 -24.73 -16.05 5.50
CA ILE A 290 -24.52 -14.73 4.90
C ILE A 290 -23.12 -14.28 5.28
N GLU A 291 -22.30 -14.00 4.28
CA GLU A 291 -20.95 -13.55 4.50
C GLU A 291 -20.65 -12.36 3.58
N VAL A 292 -20.27 -11.24 4.19
CA VAL A 292 -19.72 -10.08 3.49
C VAL A 292 -18.28 -9.94 3.92
N GLN A 293 -17.35 -9.83 2.96
CA GLN A 293 -15.92 -9.76 3.24
C GLN A 293 -15.27 -8.63 2.45
N LEU A 294 -14.27 -8.00 3.05
CA LEU A 294 -13.34 -7.13 2.36
C LEU A 294 -12.12 -7.99 2.09
N VAL A 295 -11.80 -8.17 0.82
CA VAL A 295 -10.62 -8.93 0.42
C VAL A 295 -9.61 -8.00 -0.23
N ARG A 296 -8.35 -8.26 0.07
CA ARG A 296 -7.21 -7.67 -0.61
C ARG A 296 -6.77 -8.61 -1.70
N VAL A 297 -6.62 -8.08 -2.90
CA VAL A 297 -6.11 -8.78 -4.06
C VAL A 297 -4.75 -8.18 -4.39
N THR A 298 -3.69 -8.97 -4.21
CA THR A 298 -2.33 -8.57 -4.55
C THR A 298 -1.86 -9.34 -5.78
N THR A 299 -1.47 -8.62 -6.81
CA THR A 299 -1.03 -9.19 -8.09
C THR A 299 0.42 -8.80 -8.34
N VAL A 300 1.24 -9.77 -8.74
CA VAL A 300 2.63 -9.56 -9.15
C VAL A 300 2.84 -10.28 -10.48
N GLN A 301 3.15 -9.53 -11.53
CA GLN A 301 3.64 -10.06 -12.79
C GLN A 301 5.13 -10.37 -12.66
N THR A 302 5.48 -11.59 -13.02
CA THR A 302 6.87 -12.05 -13.13
C THR A 302 7.14 -12.46 -14.58
N ARG A 303 8.40 -12.77 -14.90
CA ARG A 303 8.73 -13.35 -16.22
C ARG A 303 8.11 -14.74 -16.43
N ALA A 304 7.71 -15.44 -15.36
CA ALA A 304 7.02 -16.73 -15.43
C ALA A 304 5.49 -16.60 -15.60
N GLY A 305 4.94 -15.39 -15.47
CA GLY A 305 3.51 -15.12 -15.52
C GLY A 305 2.98 -14.32 -14.33
N VAL A 306 1.66 -14.17 -14.29
CA VAL A 306 0.91 -13.45 -13.25
C VAL A 306 0.77 -14.35 -12.02
N VAL A 307 1.16 -13.87 -10.85
CA VAL A 307 0.84 -14.49 -9.57
C VAL A 307 -0.09 -13.58 -8.81
N GLN A 308 -1.25 -14.11 -8.41
CA GLN A 308 -2.26 -13.37 -7.65
C GLN A 308 -2.49 -14.07 -6.31
N GLN A 309 -2.63 -13.29 -5.25
CA GLN A 309 -3.02 -13.76 -3.94
C GLN A 309 -4.20 -12.94 -3.43
N VAL A 310 -5.20 -13.64 -2.90
CA VAL A 310 -6.37 -13.04 -2.26
C VAL A 310 -6.28 -13.33 -0.76
N SER A 311 -6.42 -12.29 0.06
CA SER A 311 -6.46 -12.40 1.52
C SER A 311 -7.63 -11.63 2.08
N ILE A 312 -8.34 -12.21 3.05
CA ILE A 312 -9.42 -11.52 3.76
C ILE A 312 -8.80 -10.47 4.68
N VAL A 313 -9.22 -9.22 4.53
CA VAL A 313 -8.85 -8.11 5.41
C VAL A 313 -9.77 -8.08 6.61
N SER A 314 -11.08 -8.17 6.37
CA SER A 314 -12.12 -8.17 7.41
C SER A 314 -13.37 -8.91 6.93
N ARG A 315 -14.22 -9.25 7.90
CA ARG A 315 -15.56 -9.80 7.67
C ARG A 315 -16.58 -8.79 8.18
N GLY A 316 -17.66 -8.64 7.45
CA GLY A 316 -18.76 -7.76 7.79
C GLY A 316 -19.49 -8.25 9.04
N CYS A 317 -19.81 -7.33 9.93
CA CYS A 317 -20.70 -7.56 11.06
C CYS A 317 -22.13 -7.23 10.62
N ILE A 318 -23.03 -8.20 10.66
CA ILE A 318 -24.44 -8.01 10.30
C ILE A 318 -25.24 -7.82 11.59
N GLU A 319 -25.99 -6.72 11.65
CA GLU A 319 -26.90 -6.43 12.74
C GLU A 319 -28.18 -7.27 12.60
N PRO A 320 -28.74 -7.79 13.70
CA PRO A 320 -30.01 -8.50 13.66
C PRO A 320 -31.13 -7.56 13.19
N GLY A 321 -31.70 -7.85 12.04
CA GLY A 321 -32.81 -7.07 11.47
C GLY A 321 -34.14 -7.33 12.20
N SER A 322 -34.95 -6.29 12.39
CA SER A 322 -36.29 -6.36 13.00
C SER A 322 -37.44 -6.18 11.99
N GLU A 323 -37.13 -5.89 10.72
CA GLU A 323 -38.13 -5.47 9.73
C GLU A 323 -38.76 -6.66 8.99
N HIS A 324 -40.07 -6.80 9.16
CA HIS A 324 -40.90 -7.81 8.51
C HIS A 324 -41.72 -7.17 7.39
N GLY A 325 -41.30 -7.41 6.14
CA GLY A 325 -41.96 -6.92 4.92
C GLY A 325 -41.77 -7.91 3.75
N PRO A 326 -42.18 -7.55 2.52
CA PRO A 326 -41.96 -8.39 1.32
C PRO A 326 -40.47 -8.54 0.96
N THR A 327 -39.62 -7.68 1.53
CA THR A 327 -38.17 -7.70 1.42
C THR A 327 -37.61 -7.45 2.81
N THR A 328 -36.65 -8.27 3.23
CA THR A 328 -35.94 -8.10 4.49
C THR A 328 -34.62 -7.39 4.21
N THR A 329 -34.45 -6.21 4.79
CA THR A 329 -33.19 -5.47 4.70
C THR A 329 -32.38 -5.73 5.96
N MET A 330 -31.16 -6.25 5.78
CA MET A 330 -30.19 -6.41 6.85
C MET A 330 -29.16 -5.29 6.77
N ARG A 331 -28.75 -4.76 7.92
CA ARG A 331 -27.69 -3.75 8.01
C ARG A 331 -26.41 -4.39 8.50
N GLY A 332 -25.28 -3.83 8.11
CA GLY A 332 -24.00 -4.25 8.64
C GLY A 332 -22.90 -3.25 8.37
N THR A 333 -21.74 -3.54 8.93
CA THR A 333 -20.53 -2.74 8.77
C THR A 333 -19.35 -3.63 8.43
N ILE A 334 -18.41 -3.12 7.65
CA ILE A 334 -17.19 -3.84 7.29
C ILE A 334 -15.95 -2.97 7.46
N ASP A 335 -14.97 -3.45 8.22
CA ASP A 335 -13.79 -2.67 8.57
C ASP A 335 -12.76 -2.66 7.43
N THR A 336 -12.17 -1.50 7.14
CA THR A 336 -11.12 -1.34 6.11
C THR A 336 -9.72 -1.72 6.61
N GLY A 337 -9.64 -2.55 7.65
CA GLY A 337 -8.39 -2.95 8.27
C GLY A 337 -7.86 -1.91 9.26
N LYS A 338 -6.53 -1.83 9.40
CA LYS A 338 -5.88 -0.89 10.34
C LYS A 338 -5.70 0.48 9.69
N ALA A 339 -5.81 1.56 10.44
CA ALA A 339 -5.55 2.91 9.95
C ALA A 339 -4.19 2.99 9.23
N GLU A 340 -4.14 3.74 8.12
CA GLU A 340 -2.94 4.01 7.31
C GLU A 340 -2.24 2.81 6.67
N ARG A 341 -2.71 1.58 6.90
CA ARG A 341 -2.02 0.36 6.47
C ARG A 341 -2.49 -0.17 5.12
N GLU A 342 -3.78 -0.06 4.85
CA GLU A 342 -4.41 -0.58 3.64
C GLU A 342 -4.63 0.57 2.66
N PHE A 343 -4.18 0.43 1.41
CA PHE A 343 -4.46 1.39 0.36
C PHE A 343 -4.26 0.76 -1.02
N SER A 344 -5.02 1.24 -1.99
CA SER A 344 -4.99 0.78 -3.37
C SER A 344 -3.92 1.49 -4.15
N TRP A 345 -3.14 0.72 -4.91
CA TRP A 345 -2.13 1.27 -5.83
C TRP A 345 -1.75 0.21 -6.86
N SER A 346 -1.23 0.69 -7.99
CA SER A 346 -0.64 -0.17 -9.01
C SER A 346 0.55 0.52 -9.64
N PHE A 347 1.47 -0.28 -10.16
CA PHE A 347 2.56 0.18 -10.99
C PHE A 347 2.59 -0.67 -12.26
N GLU A 348 2.13 -0.06 -13.35
CA GLU A 348 1.95 -0.71 -14.65
C GLU A 348 1.13 -2.01 -14.53
N SER A 349 1.42 -3.00 -15.37
CA SER A 349 0.91 -4.36 -15.21
C SER A 349 1.80 -5.20 -14.29
N ILE A 350 2.74 -4.60 -13.55
CA ILE A 350 3.79 -5.36 -12.84
C ILE A 350 3.36 -5.70 -11.43
N VAL A 351 2.84 -4.72 -10.69
CA VAL A 351 2.35 -4.94 -9.32
C VAL A 351 1.07 -4.16 -9.11
N SER A 352 0.09 -4.78 -8.47
CA SER A 352 -1.09 -4.09 -7.97
C SER A 352 -1.52 -4.62 -6.61
N VAL A 353 -2.06 -3.71 -5.80
CA VAL A 353 -2.83 -4.00 -4.60
C VAL A 353 -4.18 -3.33 -4.79
N SER A 354 -5.23 -4.15 -4.91
CA SER A 354 -6.61 -3.70 -5.02
C SER A 354 -7.46 -4.37 -3.94
N TYR A 355 -8.66 -3.84 -3.73
CA TYR A 355 -9.58 -4.35 -2.72
C TYR A 355 -10.95 -4.57 -3.35
N GLU A 356 -11.63 -5.60 -2.88
CA GLU A 356 -12.96 -5.98 -3.35
C GLU A 356 -13.84 -6.29 -2.15
N ILE A 357 -15.10 -5.85 -2.19
CA ILE A 357 -16.13 -6.32 -1.28
C ILE A 357 -16.82 -7.53 -1.92
N ARG A 358 -16.83 -8.65 -1.21
CA ARG A 358 -17.46 -9.90 -1.63
C ARG A 358 -18.65 -10.19 -0.75
N ALA A 359 -19.84 -10.27 -1.34
CA ALA A 359 -21.03 -10.75 -0.66
C ALA A 359 -21.34 -12.16 -1.15
N ILE A 360 -21.56 -13.07 -0.20
CA ILE A 360 -21.82 -14.48 -0.43
C ILE A 360 -23.04 -14.84 0.41
N LEU A 361 -24.09 -15.35 -0.23
CA LEU A 361 -25.30 -15.84 0.42
C LEU A 361 -25.50 -17.30 0.05
N GLY A 362 -25.25 -18.18 1.02
CA GLY A 362 -25.50 -19.62 0.90
C GLY A 362 -27.00 -19.92 0.88
N THR A 363 -27.43 -20.74 -0.07
CA THR A 363 -28.81 -21.26 -0.10
C THR A 363 -28.83 -22.72 0.35
N THR A 364 -29.91 -23.13 0.99
CA THR A 364 -30.10 -24.51 1.49
C THR A 364 -30.31 -25.53 0.38
N THR A 365 -30.47 -25.09 -0.87
CA THR A 365 -30.83 -25.94 -2.01
C THR A 365 -29.66 -26.13 -2.97
N ALA A 366 -29.29 -27.39 -3.18
CA ALA A 366 -28.48 -27.88 -4.32
C ALA A 366 -27.08 -27.24 -4.52
N GLY A 367 -26.45 -26.71 -3.47
CA GLY A 367 -25.12 -26.10 -3.59
C GLY A 367 -25.12 -24.84 -4.46
N LEU A 368 -26.23 -24.12 -4.53
CA LEU A 368 -26.30 -22.82 -5.18
C LEU A 368 -25.95 -21.71 -4.18
N VAL A 369 -25.21 -20.72 -4.64
CA VAL A 369 -24.74 -19.60 -3.82
C VAL A 369 -24.90 -18.32 -4.62
N TRP A 370 -25.50 -17.31 -4.00
CA TRP A 370 -25.55 -15.96 -4.54
C TRP A 370 -24.24 -15.25 -4.23
N LYS A 371 -23.63 -14.65 -5.25
CA LYS A 371 -22.34 -13.95 -5.10
C LYS A 371 -22.35 -12.59 -5.79
N LEU A 372 -21.64 -11.66 -5.17
CA LEU A 372 -21.26 -10.38 -5.76
C LEU A 372 -19.80 -10.10 -5.40
N THR A 373 -19.07 -9.52 -6.35
CA THR A 373 -17.75 -8.92 -6.12
C THR A 373 -17.82 -7.49 -6.62
N HIS A 374 -17.51 -6.54 -5.75
CA HIS A 374 -17.55 -5.10 -6.03
C HIS A 374 -16.18 -4.49 -5.73
N ASP A 375 -15.57 -3.87 -6.73
CA ASP A 375 -14.25 -3.25 -6.58
C ASP A 375 -14.34 -1.98 -5.74
N VAL A 376 -13.40 -1.80 -4.81
CA VAL A 376 -13.32 -0.61 -3.96
C VAL A 376 -11.89 -0.08 -3.90
N GLU A 377 -11.76 1.25 -3.86
CA GLU A 377 -10.48 1.91 -3.69
C GLU A 377 -10.28 2.26 -2.21
N LEU A 378 -9.27 1.66 -1.58
CA LEU A 378 -8.83 2.10 -0.25
C LEU A 378 -7.78 3.20 -0.34
N VAL A 379 -7.88 4.17 0.55
CA VAL A 379 -6.88 5.25 0.73
C VAL A 379 -6.36 5.25 2.16
N THR A 380 -5.21 5.86 2.42
CA THR A 380 -4.60 5.80 3.76
C THR A 380 -5.33 6.66 4.80
N HIS A 381 -5.92 7.79 4.39
CA HIS A 381 -6.51 8.78 5.31
C HIS A 381 -7.85 9.33 4.81
N GLU A 382 -8.67 9.85 5.73
CA GLU A 382 -9.76 10.76 5.40
C GLU A 382 -9.18 12.16 5.09
N TRP A 383 -9.81 12.90 4.16
CA TRP A 383 -9.37 14.24 3.84
C TRP A 383 -9.63 15.23 4.99
N HIS A 384 -8.56 15.85 5.50
CA HIS A 384 -8.63 16.93 6.50
C HIS A 384 -7.97 18.24 6.01
N GLY A 385 -7.80 18.41 4.70
CA GLY A 385 -7.17 19.57 4.07
C GLY A 385 -5.81 19.29 3.42
N GLU A 386 -5.36 20.21 2.57
CA GLU A 386 -4.19 20.03 1.69
C GLU A 386 -2.86 19.85 2.45
N HIS A 387 -2.70 20.52 3.60
CA HIS A 387 -1.44 20.53 4.34
C HIS A 387 -1.06 19.14 4.89
N ALA A 388 -2.04 18.24 5.03
CA ALA A 388 -1.81 16.89 5.54
C ALA A 388 -1.16 15.94 4.53
N ALA A 389 -1.15 16.26 3.23
CA ALA A 389 -0.73 15.33 2.17
C ALA A 389 0.80 15.12 2.08
N HIS A 390 1.59 16.13 2.48
CA HIS A 390 3.05 16.09 2.45
C HIS A 390 3.66 15.25 3.59
N ILE A 391 2.86 14.99 4.64
CA ILE A 391 3.26 14.18 5.78
C ILE A 391 3.26 12.70 5.35
N PRO A 392 4.24 11.88 5.75
CA PRO A 392 4.22 10.45 5.44
C PRO A 392 3.09 9.69 6.18
N SER A 393 2.61 8.60 5.58
CA SER A 393 1.63 7.68 6.17
C SER A 393 2.32 6.63 7.06
N LEU A 394 2.63 6.99 8.30
CA LEU A 394 3.52 6.20 9.18
C LEU A 394 2.94 4.87 9.67
N GLY A 395 1.62 4.64 9.56
CA GLY A 395 1.03 3.32 9.85
C GLY A 395 1.25 2.26 8.76
N SER A 396 1.88 2.62 7.63
CA SER A 396 2.27 1.68 6.59
C SER A 396 3.34 0.69 7.08
N SER A 397 3.29 -0.55 6.58
CA SER A 397 4.33 -1.55 6.86
C SER A 397 5.74 -1.10 6.44
N ALA A 398 5.82 -0.15 5.50
CA ALA A 398 7.07 0.43 5.04
C ALA A 398 7.79 1.22 6.14
N ALA A 399 7.06 1.85 7.08
CA ALA A 399 7.65 2.69 8.13
C ALA A 399 8.57 1.91 9.08
N SER A 400 8.29 0.61 9.28
CA SER A 400 9.08 -0.30 10.11
C SER A 400 10.28 -0.91 9.39
N ARG A 401 10.50 -0.59 8.10
CA ARG A 401 11.57 -1.17 7.29
C ARG A 401 12.95 -0.72 7.78
N THR A 402 13.86 -1.68 7.93
CA THR A 402 15.23 -1.48 8.43
C THR A 402 16.26 -1.20 7.33
N GLY A 403 15.84 -1.12 6.08
CA GLY A 403 16.68 -1.09 4.89
C GLY A 403 16.59 -2.41 4.12
N ALA A 404 16.37 -2.34 2.80
CA ALA A 404 16.65 -3.46 1.93
C ALA A 404 18.16 -3.72 1.93
N SER A 405 18.54 -5.00 1.84
CA SER A 405 19.91 -5.34 1.49
C SER A 405 20.21 -4.77 0.11
N ILE A 406 20.88 -3.61 0.08
CA ILE A 406 21.19 -2.87 -1.15
C ILE A 406 22.09 -3.72 -2.07
N ILE A 407 22.73 -4.75 -1.50
CA ILE A 407 23.55 -5.77 -2.20
C ILE A 407 22.74 -6.57 -3.23
N HIS A 408 21.42 -6.75 -3.05
CA HIS A 408 20.59 -7.53 -3.98
C HIS A 408 19.94 -6.71 -5.11
N ILE A 409 20.19 -5.40 -5.15
CA ILE A 409 19.73 -4.54 -6.24
C ILE A 409 20.89 -4.45 -7.24
N ASN A 410 21.16 -5.58 -7.92
CA ASN A 410 22.19 -5.63 -8.97
C ASN A 410 21.94 -4.50 -9.98
N PHE A 411 23.01 -3.75 -10.24
CA PHE A 411 23.10 -2.72 -11.28
C PHE A 411 23.66 -3.34 -12.56
#